data_AF-A0A7C1Y3K0-F1
#
_entry.id   AF-A0A7C1Y3K0-F1
#
_cell.length_a   1.000
_cell.length_b   1.000
_cell.length_c   1.000
_cell.angle_alpha   90.00
_cell.angle_beta   90.00
_cell.angle_gamma   90.00
#
_symmetry.space_group_name_H-M   'P 1'
#
loop_
_entity.id
_entity.type
_entity.pdbx_description
1 polymer ?
#
loop_
_entity_poly.entity_id
_entity_poly.type
_entity_poly.pdbx_seq_one_letter_code
_entity_poly.pdbx_strand_id
1 'polypeptide(L)'
;MRRAELLNGIEIQAGFTDVLYLTDQHALPAEIKRLFKQKKLSFRVLPVEKFGQVRDRLDLIGTVVVDARDSADSEQQLARIIERLDMENIGVILLTGLMRVPVRSFSLSPTKTSFCLSSTTEGISTDELWARISVNLACRKGNSSTAVKPVLPSRPVHTIFKNKLAEQLNMTKTLAESLTEQLRLAGLVQQDFLPAKLPNTDETQ
;
A
#
# COMPACT_ATOMS: atom_id res chain seq x y z
N MET A 1 0.48 51.23 -1.40
CA MET A 1 1.24 50.32 -2.28
C MET A 1 1.68 49.12 -1.46
N ARG A 2 1.33 47.93 -1.96
CA ARG A 2 1.64 46.53 -1.55
C ARG A 2 2.10 46.26 -0.10
N ARG A 3 1.15 45.69 0.64
CA ARG A 3 1.28 44.97 1.91
C ARG A 3 2.29 43.83 1.76
N ALA A 4 3.37 43.88 2.54
CA ALA A 4 4.19 42.73 2.83
C ALA A 4 3.37 41.79 3.74
N GLU A 5 2.79 40.75 3.17
CA GLU A 5 2.16 39.69 3.95
C GLU A 5 3.26 38.71 4.39
N LEU A 6 3.60 38.93 5.65
CA LEU A 6 4.51 38.19 6.50
C LEU A 6 4.36 36.67 6.33
N LEU A 7 5.53 36.06 6.18
CA LEU A 7 5.87 34.69 6.52
C LEU A 7 5.13 34.26 7.79
N ASN A 8 4.02 33.53 7.65
CA ASN A 8 3.46 32.74 8.75
C ASN A 8 4.36 31.51 8.95
N GLY A 9 5.51 31.75 9.58
CA GLY A 9 6.18 30.77 10.41
C GLY A 9 5.30 30.52 11.63
N ILE A 10 4.38 29.57 11.51
CA ILE A 10 3.77 28.95 12.68
C ILE A 10 4.70 27.79 13.01
N GLU A 11 5.37 27.86 14.16
CA GLU A 11 5.86 26.69 14.88
C GLU A 11 4.65 25.76 15.11
N ILE A 12 4.40 24.86 14.15
CA ILE A 12 3.42 23.80 14.32
C ILE A 12 4.17 22.74 15.13
N GLN A 13 3.78 22.56 16.40
CA GLN A 13 4.01 21.32 17.15
C GLN A 13 3.90 20.16 16.18
N ALA A 14 5.01 19.46 15.91
CA ALA A 14 5.18 18.69 14.68
C ALA A 14 4.13 17.57 14.55
N GLY A 15 3.00 17.93 13.93
CA GLY A 15 1.89 17.04 13.67
C GLY A 15 2.21 16.18 12.46
N PHE A 16 1.59 14.99 12.43
CA PHE A 16 1.65 14.12 11.27
C PHE A 16 1.12 14.87 10.04
N THR A 17 1.90 14.86 8.96
CA THR A 17 1.54 15.43 7.67
C THR A 17 1.13 14.30 6.75
N ASP A 18 -0.14 14.26 6.35
CA ASP A 18 -0.65 13.20 5.49
C ASP A 18 0.06 13.22 4.13
N VAL A 19 0.20 14.40 3.51
CA VAL A 19 0.80 14.52 2.17
C VAL A 19 1.91 15.57 2.13
N LEU A 20 3.12 15.14 1.78
CA LEU A 20 4.18 16.04 1.33
C LEU A 20 4.12 16.17 -0.19
N TYR A 21 3.86 17.37 -0.70
CA TYR A 21 3.85 17.66 -2.13
C TYR A 21 5.19 18.29 -2.54
N LEU A 22 5.97 17.57 -3.32
CA LEU A 22 7.23 18.02 -3.90
C LEU A 22 6.98 18.57 -5.30
N THR A 23 7.45 19.79 -5.58
CA THR A 23 7.25 20.41 -6.90
C THR A 23 8.35 21.38 -7.28
N ASP A 24 8.67 21.43 -8.57
CA ASP A 24 9.52 22.44 -9.20
C ASP A 24 8.78 23.78 -9.39
N GLN A 25 7.45 23.76 -9.57
CA GLN A 25 6.64 24.93 -9.93
C GLN A 25 6.23 25.84 -8.75
N HIS A 26 6.81 25.65 -7.55
CA HIS A 26 6.56 26.41 -6.30
C HIS A 26 5.08 26.52 -5.86
N ALA A 27 4.14 25.90 -6.57
CA ALA A 27 2.71 26.04 -6.34
C ALA A 27 1.99 24.70 -6.51
N LEU A 28 0.96 24.50 -5.70
CA LEU A 28 0.08 23.33 -5.76
C LEU A 28 -1.05 23.58 -6.76
N PRO A 29 -1.26 22.71 -7.78
CA PRO A 29 -2.40 22.82 -8.69
C PRO A 29 -3.74 22.92 -7.95
N ALA A 30 -4.65 23.74 -8.46
CA ALA A 30 -5.91 24.08 -7.79
C ALA A 30 -6.80 22.85 -7.55
N GLU A 31 -6.79 21.91 -8.49
CA GLU A 31 -7.52 20.64 -8.45
C GLU A 31 -7.03 19.76 -7.30
N ILE A 32 -5.72 19.64 -7.13
CA ILE A 32 -5.09 18.86 -6.06
C ILE A 32 -5.34 19.54 -4.71
N LYS A 33 -5.19 20.87 -4.64
CA LYS A 33 -5.51 21.65 -3.44
C LYS A 33 -6.97 21.45 -3.02
N ARG A 34 -7.90 21.45 -3.97
CA ARG A 34 -9.32 21.18 -3.72
C ARG A 34 -9.54 19.77 -3.21
N LEU A 35 -8.91 18.77 -3.83
CA LEU A 35 -8.97 17.37 -3.39
C LEU A 35 -8.51 17.22 -1.93
N PHE A 36 -7.34 17.77 -1.60
CA PHE A 36 -6.79 17.68 -0.24
C PHE A 36 -7.71 18.32 0.80
N LYS A 37 -8.25 19.51 0.49
CA LYS A 37 -9.23 20.17 1.36
C LYS A 37 -10.52 19.37 1.51
N GLN A 38 -11.07 18.85 0.41
CA GLN A 38 -12.30 18.06 0.42
C GLN A 38 -12.15 16.77 1.25
N LYS A 39 -10.98 16.14 1.18
CA LYS A 39 -10.65 14.92 1.93
C LYS A 39 -10.07 15.21 3.33
N LYS A 40 -9.99 16.48 3.73
CA LYS A 40 -9.45 16.95 5.03
C LYS A 40 -8.03 16.45 5.31
N LEU A 41 -7.19 16.37 4.28
CA LEU A 41 -5.79 15.98 4.40
C LEU A 41 -4.95 17.14 4.90
N SER A 42 -4.06 16.88 5.85
CA SER A 42 -2.95 17.76 6.17
C SER A 42 -1.88 17.63 5.09
N PHE A 43 -1.42 18.77 4.55
CA PHE A 43 -0.42 18.75 3.48
C PHE A 43 0.58 19.88 3.61
N ARG A 44 1.80 19.60 3.15
CA ARG A 44 2.89 20.58 3.04
C ARG A 44 3.41 20.58 1.61
N VAL A 45 3.62 21.77 1.05
CA VAL A 45 4.23 21.96 -0.27
C VAL A 45 5.68 22.34 -0.07
N LEU A 46 6.59 21.69 -0.78
CA LEU A 46 8.03 21.92 -0.66
C LEU A 46 8.69 21.84 -2.04
N PRO A 47 9.58 22.79 -2.39
CA PRO A 47 10.43 22.64 -3.56
C PRO A 47 11.30 21.38 -3.47
N VAL A 48 11.52 20.69 -4.60
CA VAL A 48 12.32 19.45 -4.65
C VAL A 48 13.72 19.67 -4.06
N GLU A 49 14.30 20.84 -4.29
CA GLU A 49 15.63 21.25 -3.82
C GLU A 49 15.68 21.37 -2.29
N LYS A 50 14.54 21.63 -1.66
CA LYS A 50 14.43 21.80 -0.21
C LYS A 50 14.08 20.52 0.53
N PHE A 51 14.01 19.37 -0.14
CA PHE A 51 13.74 18.07 0.49
C PHE A 51 14.67 17.77 1.67
N GLY A 52 15.95 18.20 1.59
CA GLY A 52 16.91 18.05 2.69
C GLY A 52 16.44 18.64 4.03
N GLN A 53 15.54 19.63 4.03
CA GLN A 53 15.01 20.27 5.24
C GLN A 53 14.03 19.41 6.02
N VAL A 54 13.40 18.41 5.38
CA VAL A 54 12.40 17.53 6.01
C VAL A 54 12.94 16.12 6.26
N ARG A 55 14.19 15.86 5.86
CA ARG A 55 14.83 14.54 5.94
C ARG A 55 14.84 13.98 7.36
N ASP A 56 15.06 14.82 8.37
CA ASP A 56 15.20 14.38 9.75
C ASP A 56 13.84 14.09 10.42
N ARG A 57 12.72 14.41 9.74
CA ARG A 57 11.34 14.24 10.24
C ARG A 57 10.43 13.49 9.28
N LEU A 58 11.00 12.58 8.48
CA LEU A 58 10.26 11.70 7.56
C LEU A 58 9.31 10.74 8.30
N ASP A 59 9.55 10.49 9.59
CA ASP A 59 8.68 9.72 10.50
C ASP A 59 7.27 10.30 10.59
N LEU A 60 7.13 11.62 10.45
CA LEU A 60 5.86 12.33 10.52
C LEU A 60 5.14 12.48 9.17
N ILE A 61 5.67 11.91 8.09
CA ILE A 61 5.10 12.04 6.76
C ILE A 61 4.34 10.76 6.39
N GLY A 62 3.13 10.95 5.87
CA GLY A 62 2.23 9.90 5.39
C GLY A 62 2.62 9.35 4.03
N THR A 63 2.50 10.20 3.01
CA THR A 63 2.84 9.90 1.62
C THR A 63 3.48 11.11 0.96
N VAL A 64 4.30 10.87 -0.07
CA VAL A 64 4.89 11.92 -0.89
C VAL A 64 4.26 11.90 -2.28
N VAL A 65 3.86 13.08 -2.76
CA VAL A 65 3.45 13.30 -4.16
C VAL A 65 4.52 14.17 -4.82
N VAL A 66 5.02 13.75 -5.98
CA VAL A 66 6.05 14.49 -6.72
C VAL A 66 5.48 14.95 -8.05
N ASP A 67 5.57 16.25 -8.28
CA ASP A 67 5.23 16.93 -9.52
C ASP A 67 6.49 17.63 -10.05
N ALA A 68 7.31 16.86 -10.75
CA ALA A 68 8.55 17.33 -11.38
C ALA A 68 8.37 17.16 -12.89
N ARG A 69 8.06 18.26 -13.58
CA ARG A 69 7.65 18.19 -14.99
C ARG A 69 8.77 18.44 -15.96
N ASP A 70 9.81 19.22 -15.62
CA ASP A 70 10.74 19.71 -16.64
C ASP A 70 12.16 20.05 -16.12
N SER A 71 12.81 19.20 -15.30
CA SER A 71 14.23 19.42 -15.00
C SER A 71 15.08 18.14 -15.11
N ALA A 72 15.84 18.05 -16.21
CA ALA A 72 16.81 16.99 -16.46
C ALA A 72 17.92 16.93 -15.39
N ASP A 73 18.33 18.08 -14.85
CA ASP A 73 19.29 18.17 -13.73
C ASP A 73 18.70 17.63 -12.40
N SER A 74 17.38 17.43 -12.34
CA SER A 74 16.65 16.99 -11.15
C SER A 74 16.36 15.49 -11.15
N GLU A 75 16.59 14.75 -12.24
CA GLU A 75 16.29 13.31 -12.28
C GLU A 75 17.17 12.50 -11.32
N GLN A 76 18.47 12.79 -11.26
CA GLN A 76 19.38 12.12 -10.31
C GLN A 76 19.06 12.49 -8.86
N GLN A 77 18.71 13.75 -8.61
CA GLN A 77 18.30 14.20 -7.28
C GLN A 77 16.98 13.54 -6.87
N LEU A 78 16.01 13.48 -7.78
CA LEU A 78 14.73 12.84 -7.55
C LEU A 78 14.89 11.34 -7.30
N ALA A 79 15.76 10.65 -8.05
CA ALA A 79 16.09 9.25 -7.80
C ALA A 79 16.60 9.04 -6.37
N ARG A 80 17.55 9.88 -5.91
CA ARG A 80 18.06 9.83 -4.52
C ARG A 80 16.97 10.13 -3.49
N ILE A 81 16.06 11.05 -3.78
CA ILE A 81 14.91 11.36 -2.91
C ILE A 81 13.98 10.13 -2.82
N ILE A 82 13.66 9.49 -3.95
CA ILE A 82 12.81 8.32 -4.00
C ILE A 82 13.44 7.15 -3.24
N GLU A 83 14.73 6.86 -3.49
CA GLU A 83 15.48 5.83 -2.76
C GLU A 83 15.41 6.08 -1.24
N ARG A 84 15.58 7.34 -0.81
CA ARG A 84 15.51 7.67 0.61
C ARG A 84 14.11 7.49 1.19
N LEU A 85 13.07 7.86 0.45
CA LEU A 85 11.68 7.68 0.88
C LEU A 85 11.31 6.19 0.96
N ASP A 86 11.83 5.37 0.04
CA ASP A 86 11.66 3.93 0.03
C ASP A 86 12.33 3.25 1.23
N MET A 87 13.57 3.66 1.56
CA MET A 87 14.27 3.21 2.77
C MET A 87 13.47 3.47 4.05
N GLU A 88 12.71 4.57 4.10
CA GLU A 88 11.84 4.93 5.23
C GLU A 88 10.43 4.34 5.11
N ASN A 89 10.15 3.48 4.11
CA ASN A 89 8.84 2.88 3.81
C ASN A 89 7.72 3.94 3.62
N ILE A 90 8.01 5.00 2.86
CA ILE A 90 7.05 6.06 2.53
C ILE A 90 6.58 5.88 1.08
N GLY A 91 5.26 5.79 0.88
CA GLY A 91 4.69 5.69 -0.46
C GLY A 91 4.88 6.97 -1.27
N VAL A 92 5.44 6.82 -2.48
CA VAL A 92 5.70 7.92 -3.43
C VAL A 92 4.73 7.83 -4.62
N ILE A 93 4.14 8.96 -5.01
CA ILE A 93 3.26 9.10 -6.17
C ILE A 93 3.87 10.12 -7.12
N LEU A 94 4.36 9.66 -8.27
CA LEU A 94 4.92 10.52 -9.31
C LEU A 94 3.82 11.00 -10.27
N LEU A 95 3.71 12.30 -10.49
CA LEU A 95 2.82 12.92 -11.47
C LEU A 95 3.58 13.13 -12.77
N THR A 96 3.59 12.12 -13.64
CA THR A 96 4.36 12.10 -14.90
C THR A 96 3.64 12.78 -16.08
N GLY A 97 2.67 13.68 -15.84
CA GLY A 97 1.98 14.42 -16.91
C GLY A 97 0.86 15.35 -16.44
N LEU A 98 0.32 16.16 -17.37
CA LEU A 98 -0.81 17.07 -17.14
C LEU A 98 -2.01 16.32 -16.54
N MET A 99 -2.47 16.75 -15.35
CA MET A 99 -3.71 16.23 -14.78
C MET A 99 -4.88 16.50 -15.73
N ARG A 100 -5.57 15.44 -16.15
CA ARG A 100 -6.78 15.56 -16.99
C ARG A 100 -7.92 16.11 -16.14
N VAL A 101 -8.39 17.32 -16.46
CA VAL A 101 -9.63 17.85 -15.88
C VAL A 101 -10.80 17.11 -16.52
N PRO A 102 -11.71 16.45 -15.77
CA PRO A 102 -12.91 15.88 -16.35
C PRO A 102 -13.79 17.04 -16.86
N VAL A 103 -13.91 17.16 -18.18
CA VAL A 103 -14.79 18.15 -18.80
C VAL A 103 -16.24 17.76 -18.47
N ARG A 104 -16.93 18.58 -17.67
CA ARG A 104 -18.38 18.47 -17.47
C ARG A 104 -19.10 19.02 -18.69
N SER A 105 -19.12 18.27 -19.77
CA SER A 105 -20.09 18.51 -20.85
C SER A 105 -20.38 17.20 -21.56
N PHE A 106 -21.66 16.86 -21.54
CA PHE A 106 -22.31 15.72 -22.15
C PHE A 106 -21.70 15.31 -23.49
N SER A 107 -21.29 14.06 -23.61
CA SER A 107 -21.32 13.36 -24.88
C SER A 107 -21.82 11.94 -24.62
N LEU A 108 -22.94 11.62 -25.25
CA LEU A 108 -23.68 10.37 -25.08
C LEU A 108 -23.06 9.27 -25.95
N SER A 109 -22.40 8.31 -25.29
CA SER A 109 -22.29 6.85 -25.61
C SER A 109 -21.47 6.36 -26.82
N PRO A 110 -21.05 5.05 -26.88
CA PRO A 110 -20.89 4.04 -25.80
C PRO A 110 -19.60 3.16 -25.85
N THR A 111 -19.24 2.66 -24.66
CA THR A 111 -18.77 1.29 -24.30
C THR A 111 -17.74 0.53 -25.14
N LYS A 112 -16.59 0.17 -24.53
CA LYS A 112 -16.04 -1.21 -24.46
C LYS A 112 -14.77 -1.28 -23.61
N THR A 113 -14.87 -2.02 -22.50
CA THR A 113 -13.85 -2.95 -21.95
C THR A 113 -12.37 -2.57 -22.07
N SER A 114 -11.70 -2.33 -20.95
CA SER A 114 -10.71 -3.26 -20.38
C SER A 114 -9.82 -2.53 -19.37
N PHE A 115 -9.46 -3.25 -18.32
CA PHE A 115 -8.44 -2.84 -17.37
C PHE A 115 -7.13 -2.55 -18.12
N CYS A 116 -6.73 -1.28 -18.21
CA CYS A 116 -5.37 -0.93 -18.63
C CYS A 116 -4.50 -0.73 -17.40
N LEU A 117 -3.77 -1.78 -17.03
CA LEU A 117 -2.54 -1.66 -16.27
C LEU A 117 -1.42 -1.21 -17.22
N SER A 118 -0.88 -0.03 -16.93
CA SER A 118 0.39 0.54 -17.40
C SER A 118 0.53 1.08 -18.83
N SER A 119 1.04 2.32 -18.84
CA SER A 119 1.97 2.97 -19.79
C SER A 119 1.51 3.30 -21.22
N THR A 120 0.92 4.49 -21.38
CA THR A 120 1.28 5.47 -22.44
C THR A 120 0.61 6.82 -22.13
N THR A 121 1.36 7.75 -21.53
CA THR A 121 1.07 9.20 -21.38
C THR A 121 -0.41 9.61 -21.24
N GLU A 122 -1.12 9.06 -20.27
CA GLU A 122 -2.40 9.59 -19.80
C GLU A 122 -2.24 10.04 -18.35
N GLY A 123 -2.48 11.33 -18.09
CA GLY A 123 -2.30 11.92 -16.77
C GLY A 123 -3.17 11.26 -15.69
N ILE A 124 -2.67 11.24 -14.46
CA ILE A 124 -3.38 10.67 -13.31
C ILE A 124 -4.66 11.47 -13.06
N SER A 125 -5.79 10.77 -12.87
CA SER A 125 -7.06 11.40 -12.49
C SER A 125 -7.09 11.76 -10.98
N THR A 126 -7.95 12.68 -10.57
CA THR A 126 -8.09 13.04 -9.14
C THR A 126 -8.54 11.87 -8.27
N ASP A 127 -9.36 10.98 -8.81
CA ASP A 127 -9.87 9.80 -8.09
C ASP A 127 -8.79 8.74 -7.93
N GLU A 128 -7.97 8.55 -8.97
CA GLU A 128 -6.81 7.66 -8.91
C GLU A 128 -5.74 8.19 -7.95
N LEU A 129 -5.45 9.49 -7.99
CA LEU A 129 -4.55 10.14 -7.03
C LEU A 129 -5.05 9.92 -5.59
N TRP A 130 -6.35 10.11 -5.35
CA TRP A 130 -6.95 9.87 -4.05
C TRP A 130 -6.84 8.40 -3.61
N ALA A 131 -7.12 7.45 -4.50
CA ALA A 131 -7.03 6.03 -4.18
C ALA A 131 -5.60 5.66 -3.74
N ARG A 132 -4.59 6.12 -4.48
CA ARG A 132 -3.17 5.89 -4.14
C ARG A 132 -2.79 6.53 -2.81
N ILE A 133 -3.19 7.78 -2.57
CA ILE A 133 -2.97 8.46 -1.28
C ILE A 133 -3.60 7.67 -0.14
N SER A 134 -4.85 7.23 -0.31
CA SER A 134 -5.59 6.51 0.73
C SER A 134 -4.91 5.20 1.12
N VAL A 135 -4.46 4.43 0.13
CA VAL A 135 -3.74 3.17 0.34
C VAL A 135 -2.42 3.43 1.07
N ASN A 136 -1.62 4.38 0.60
CA ASN A 136 -0.34 4.72 1.22
C ASN A 136 -0.50 5.16 2.67
N LEU A 137 -1.50 6.00 2.98
CA LEU A 137 -1.80 6.43 4.35
C LEU A 137 -2.25 5.27 5.24
N ALA A 138 -3.09 4.36 4.73
CA ALA A 138 -3.53 3.19 5.48
C ALA A 138 -2.34 2.27 5.82
N CYS A 139 -1.45 2.03 4.86
CA CYS A 139 -0.23 1.25 5.07
C CYS A 139 0.72 1.94 6.06
N ARG A 140 0.87 3.27 5.98
CA ARG A 140 1.72 4.04 6.90
C ARG A 140 1.21 4.01 8.33
N LYS A 141 -0.12 4.12 8.53
CA LYS A 141 -0.75 4.06 9.85
C LYS A 141 -0.60 2.70 10.54
N GLY A 142 -0.40 1.63 9.77
CA GLY A 142 -0.06 0.31 10.32
C GLY A 142 1.35 0.24 10.91
N ASN A 143 2.25 1.13 10.47
CA ASN A 143 3.67 1.12 10.83
C ASN A 143 4.04 2.24 11.82
N SER A 144 3.27 3.34 11.87
CA SER A 144 3.41 4.34 12.92
C SER A 144 2.75 3.83 14.20
N SER A 145 3.48 3.90 15.31
CA SER A 145 3.04 3.53 16.67
C SER A 145 1.93 4.47 17.19
N THR A 146 0.80 4.51 16.48
CA THR A 146 -0.49 5.01 16.92
C THR A 146 -1.50 3.87 16.91
N ALA A 147 -1.05 2.71 17.39
CA ALA A 147 -1.95 1.72 17.94
C ALA A 147 -2.60 2.38 19.17
N VAL A 148 -3.88 2.70 19.07
CA VAL A 148 -4.75 2.84 20.24
C VAL A 148 -4.54 1.55 21.03
N LYS A 149 -3.77 1.61 22.11
CA LYS A 149 -3.71 0.55 23.11
C LYS A 149 -5.14 0.33 23.57
N PRO A 150 -5.79 -0.83 23.33
CA PRO A 150 -6.90 -1.18 24.17
C PRO A 150 -6.31 -1.29 25.58
N VAL A 151 -6.88 -0.52 26.52
CA VAL A 151 -6.53 -0.59 27.93
C VAL A 151 -6.81 -2.01 28.40
N LEU A 152 -5.76 -2.81 28.54
CA LEU A 152 -5.77 -4.02 29.35
C LEU A 152 -4.57 -3.95 30.30
N PRO A 153 -4.78 -4.27 31.59
CA PRO A 153 -3.78 -4.06 32.62
C PRO A 153 -2.60 -5.02 32.41
N SER A 154 -1.42 -4.49 32.67
CA SER A 154 -0.14 -5.18 32.61
C SER A 154 -0.11 -6.39 33.54
N ARG A 155 0.09 -7.58 32.97
CA ARG A 155 0.67 -8.73 33.69
C ARG A 155 1.89 -9.24 32.89
N PRO A 156 3.04 -9.45 33.53
CA PRO A 156 4.25 -9.86 32.85
C PRO A 156 4.28 -11.38 32.76
N VAL A 157 3.97 -11.96 31.59
CA VAL A 157 4.43 -13.31 31.23
C VAL A 157 4.61 -13.36 29.72
N HIS A 158 5.80 -13.78 29.29
CA HIS A 158 6.20 -14.07 27.91
C HIS A 158 5.04 -14.55 27.02
N THR A 159 4.52 -13.69 26.16
CA THR A 159 3.68 -14.11 25.04
C THR A 159 4.48 -13.96 23.76
N ILE A 160 5.09 -15.07 23.35
CA ILE A 160 5.49 -15.31 21.97
C ILE A 160 4.27 -14.96 21.12
N PHE A 161 4.35 -13.90 20.33
CA PHE A 161 3.28 -13.49 19.42
C PHE A 161 3.19 -14.56 18.34
N LYS A 162 2.36 -15.59 18.57
CA LYS A 162 2.22 -16.71 17.63
C LYS A 162 1.44 -16.20 16.42
N ASN A 163 2.09 -16.26 15.26
CA ASN A 163 1.49 -15.89 13.99
C ASN A 163 0.32 -16.84 13.71
N LYS A 164 -0.91 -16.32 13.78
CA LYS A 164 -2.15 -17.09 13.58
C LYS A 164 -2.19 -17.79 12.22
N LEU A 165 -1.56 -17.21 11.19
CA LEU A 165 -1.41 -17.86 9.89
C LEU A 165 -0.46 -19.06 9.96
N ALA A 166 0.65 -18.94 10.70
CA ALA A 166 1.57 -20.05 10.90
C ALA A 166 0.92 -21.20 11.68
N GLU A 167 0.09 -20.90 12.68
CA GLU A 167 -0.71 -21.92 13.38
C GLU A 167 -1.72 -22.60 12.45
N GLN A 168 -2.42 -21.84 11.60
CA GLN A 168 -3.37 -22.40 10.62
C GLN A 168 -2.68 -23.27 9.56
N LEU A 169 -1.50 -22.86 9.08
CA LEU A 169 -0.72 -23.66 8.14
C LEU A 169 -0.18 -24.93 8.81
N ASN A 170 0.25 -24.84 10.07
CA ASN A 170 0.73 -26.00 10.81
C ASN A 170 -0.42 -26.98 11.11
N MET A 171 -1.60 -26.48 11.47
CA MET A 171 -2.81 -27.29 11.65
C MET A 171 -3.21 -27.99 10.35
N THR A 172 -3.19 -27.26 9.23
CA THR A 172 -3.47 -27.83 7.90
C THR A 172 -2.47 -28.93 7.53
N LYS A 173 -1.18 -28.72 7.83
CA LYS A 173 -0.13 -29.73 7.63
C LYS A 173 -0.39 -30.98 8.45
N THR A 174 -0.72 -30.85 9.73
CA THR A 174 -1.02 -32.01 10.60
C THR A 174 -2.26 -32.78 10.15
N LEU A 175 -3.29 -32.10 9.62
CA LEU A 175 -4.47 -32.76 9.07
C LEU A 175 -4.14 -33.53 7.79
N ALA A 176 -3.31 -32.96 6.92
CA ALA A 176 -2.86 -33.63 5.70
C ALA A 176 -2.04 -34.89 6.02
N GLU A 177 -1.09 -34.81 6.96
CA GLU A 177 -0.30 -35.95 7.41
C GLU A 177 -1.17 -37.06 8.02
N SER A 178 -2.15 -36.69 8.87
CA SER A 178 -3.09 -37.66 9.44
C SER A 178 -3.96 -38.33 8.38
N LEU A 179 -4.42 -37.60 7.37
CA LEU A 179 -5.22 -38.16 6.28
C LEU A 179 -4.39 -39.12 5.42
N THR A 180 -3.14 -38.75 5.10
CA THR A 180 -2.21 -39.62 4.37
C THR A 180 -1.98 -40.92 5.11
N GLU A 181 -1.78 -40.86 6.43
CA GLU A 181 -1.57 -42.07 7.24
C GLU A 181 -2.82 -42.94 7.31
N GLN A 182 -4.01 -42.36 7.42
CA GLN A 182 -5.27 -43.10 7.36
C GLN A 182 -5.46 -43.82 6.02
N LEU A 183 -5.15 -43.17 4.90
CA LEU A 183 -5.23 -43.78 3.58
C LEU A 183 -4.20 -44.92 3.42
N ARG A 184 -3.00 -44.74 3.97
CA ARG A 184 -1.97 -45.79 3.99
C ARG A 184 -2.43 -47.02 4.77
N LEU A 185 -2.95 -46.82 5.98
CA LEU A 185 -3.48 -47.91 6.82
C LEU A 185 -4.70 -48.57 6.17
N ALA A 186 -5.62 -47.81 5.59
CA ALA A 186 -6.75 -48.35 4.85
C ALA A 186 -6.31 -49.23 3.67
N GLY A 187 -5.26 -48.82 2.95
CA GLY A 187 -4.66 -49.63 1.88
C GLY A 187 -4.05 -50.94 2.37
N LEU A 188 -3.37 -50.93 3.52
CA LEU A 188 -2.83 -52.16 4.13
C LEU A 188 -3.93 -53.12 4.54
N VAL A 189 -4.98 -52.61 5.19
CA VAL A 189 -6.13 -53.41 5.58
C VAL A 189 -6.80 -54.03 4.35
N GLN A 190 -6.95 -53.27 3.26
CA GLN A 190 -7.49 -53.81 2.01
C GLN A 190 -6.68 -54.98 1.45
N GLN A 191 -5.36 -54.97 1.57
CA GLN A 191 -4.51 -56.10 1.14
C GLN A 191 -4.79 -57.36 1.95
N ASP A 192 -5.02 -57.25 3.26
CA ASP A 192 -5.37 -58.39 4.12
C ASP A 192 -6.76 -58.97 3.82
N PHE A 193 -7.64 -58.16 3.23
CA PHE A 193 -8.97 -58.60 2.77
C PHE A 193 -8.96 -59.18 1.35
N LEU A 194 -7.82 -59.16 0.64
CA LEU A 194 -7.71 -59.80 -0.66
C LEU A 194 -7.39 -61.30 -0.50
N PRO A 195 -8.11 -62.19 -1.20
CA PRO A 195 -7.84 -63.61 -1.12
C PRO A 195 -6.46 -63.92 -1.75
N ALA A 196 -5.64 -64.67 -1.03
CA ALA A 196 -4.28 -65.05 -1.47
C ALA A 196 -4.25 -65.88 -2.77
N LYS A 197 -5.40 -66.47 -3.14
CA LYS A 197 -5.64 -67.13 -4.43
C LYS A 197 -7.04 -66.76 -4.89
N LEU A 198 -7.20 -66.47 -6.18
CA LEU A 198 -8.52 -66.32 -6.77
C LEU A 198 -9.31 -67.62 -6.55
N PRO A 199 -10.62 -67.54 -6.21
CA PRO A 199 -11.44 -68.74 -6.09
C PRO A 199 -11.40 -69.52 -7.41
N ASN A 200 -10.94 -70.78 -7.37
CA ASN A 200 -11.05 -71.66 -8.53
C ASN A 200 -12.53 -72.00 -8.72
N THR A 201 -13.12 -71.52 -9.82
CA THR A 201 -14.54 -71.72 -10.12
C THR A 201 -14.84 -73.03 -10.87
N ASP A 202 -13.88 -73.95 -10.99
CA ASP A 202 -14.01 -75.12 -11.86
C ASP A 202 -14.35 -76.45 -11.16
N GLU A 203 -14.65 -76.47 -9.86
CA GLU A 203 -15.17 -77.68 -9.19
C GLU A 203 -16.67 -77.58 -8.93
N THR A 204 -17.45 -77.81 -9.98
CA THR A 204 -18.85 -78.26 -9.89
C THR A 204 -18.90 -79.75 -10.21
N GLN A 205 -19.08 -80.60 -9.18
CA GLN A 205 -19.64 -81.95 -9.30
C GLN A 205 -20.97 -82.00 -8.56
#